data_AF-A0A9X5C9Z0-F1
#
_entry.id   AF-A0A9X5C9Z0-F1
#
_cell.length_a   1.000
_cell.length_b   1.000
_cell.length_c   1.000
_cell.angle_alpha   90.00
_cell.angle_beta   90.00
_cell.angle_gamma   90.00
#
_symmetry.space_group_name_H-M   'P 1'
#
loop_
_entity.id
_entity.type
_entity.pdbx_description
1 polymer ?
#
loop_
_entity_poly.entity_id
_entity_poly.type
_entity_poly.pdbx_seq_one_letter_code
_entity_poly.pdbx_strand_id
1 'polypeptide(L)'
;MMNEKAKKYVDLFRKVKIASAATVDQDGHPRSRIINVMIAAEEGMYIVTSKGKPFYEQLMNTGEIALSACPQKCIAQGEPWRIDPAHCLQCGACREVCPAGAVRKLHA
;
A
#
# COMPACT_ATOMS: atom_id res chain seq x y z
N MET A 1 17.72 14.97 -8.08
CA MET A 1 17.81 14.60 -6.65
C MET A 1 16.38 14.55 -6.09
N MET A 2 16.00 13.51 -5.33
CA MET A 2 14.62 13.39 -4.80
C MET A 2 14.32 14.52 -3.80
N ASN A 3 13.11 15.08 -3.84
CA ASN A 3 12.67 16.05 -2.84
C ASN A 3 12.33 15.37 -1.50
N GLU A 4 12.22 16.17 -0.43
CA GLU A 4 11.98 15.66 0.93
C GLU A 4 10.68 14.84 1.05
N LYS A 5 9.63 15.26 0.33
CA LYS A 5 8.35 14.55 0.31
C LYS A 5 8.50 13.16 -0.31
N ALA A 6 9.20 13.05 -1.43
CA ALA A 6 9.47 11.78 -2.08
C ALA A 6 10.31 10.87 -1.18
N LYS A 7 11.38 11.40 -0.57
CA LYS A 7 12.23 10.65 0.38
C LYS A 7 11.43 10.05 1.53
N LYS A 8 10.54 10.85 2.15
CA LYS A 8 9.63 10.39 3.22
C LYS A 8 8.78 9.19 2.80
N TYR A 9 8.20 9.20 1.60
CA TYR A 9 7.38 8.08 1.13
C TYR A 9 8.21 6.85 0.77
N VAL A 10 9.38 7.02 0.17
CA VAL A 10 10.30 5.90 -0.08
C VAL A 10 10.73 5.22 1.21
N ASP A 11 11.07 5.99 2.25
CA ASP A 11 11.38 5.45 3.59
C ASP A 11 10.19 4.71 4.23
N LEU A 12 8.96 5.15 3.92
CA LEU A 12 7.76 4.44 4.35
C LEU A 12 7.68 3.06 3.69
N PHE A 13 7.80 3.00 2.36
CA PHE A 13 7.75 1.74 1.61
C PHE A 13 8.90 0.79 1.97
N ARG A 14 10.05 1.32 2.39
CA ARG A 14 11.16 0.54 2.97
C ARG A 14 10.70 -0.29 4.19
N LYS A 15 9.76 0.23 4.99
CA LYS A 15 9.23 -0.43 6.19
C LYS A 15 8.04 -1.35 5.92
N VAL A 16 7.11 -0.93 5.04
CA VAL A 16 5.84 -1.66 4.84
C VAL A 16 6.01 -2.87 3.92
N LYS A 17 6.92 -2.79 2.93
CA LYS A 17 7.27 -3.82 1.94
C LYS A 17 6.11 -4.32 1.05
N ILE A 18 4.93 -4.58 1.59
CA ILE A 18 3.73 -4.96 0.86
C ILE A 18 2.93 -3.69 0.51
N ALA A 19 2.51 -3.58 -0.74
CA ALA A 19 1.72 -2.45 -1.22
C ALA A 19 0.63 -2.91 -2.19
N SER A 20 -0.46 -2.15 -2.25
CA SER A 20 -1.37 -2.20 -3.38
C SER A 20 -0.85 -1.31 -4.50
N ALA A 21 -0.72 -1.88 -5.70
CA ALA A 21 -0.30 -1.23 -6.91
C ALA A 21 -1.47 -1.15 -7.90
N ALA A 22 -1.77 0.07 -8.32
CA ALA A 22 -2.73 0.35 -9.35
C ALA A 22 -2.08 0.91 -10.62
N THR A 23 -2.59 0.47 -11.76
CA THR A 23 -2.22 0.91 -13.11
C THR A 23 -3.48 0.94 -13.96
N VAL A 24 -3.41 1.54 -15.14
CA VAL A 24 -4.49 1.56 -16.12
C VAL A 24 -4.10 0.64 -17.27
N ASP A 25 -5.02 -0.18 -17.76
CA ASP A 25 -4.80 -0.97 -18.98
C ASP A 25 -5.07 -0.16 -20.26
N GLN A 26 -4.87 -0.77 -21.43
CA GLN A 26 -4.99 -0.08 -22.72
C GLN A 26 -6.42 0.39 -23.02
N ASP A 27 -7.41 -0.24 -22.39
CA ASP A 27 -8.83 0.11 -22.52
C ASP A 27 -9.25 1.21 -21.53
N GLY A 28 -8.33 1.70 -20.70
CA GLY A 28 -8.61 2.70 -19.69
C GLY A 28 -9.15 2.15 -18.37
N HIS A 29 -9.19 0.82 -18.19
CA HIS A 29 -9.71 0.23 -16.96
C HIS A 29 -8.65 0.23 -15.85
N PRO A 30 -9.04 0.60 -14.61
CA PRO A 30 -8.15 0.51 -13.47
C PRO A 30 -7.92 -0.95 -13.10
N ARG A 31 -6.66 -1.30 -12.91
CA ARG A 31 -6.23 -2.60 -12.41
C ARG A 31 -5.63 -2.38 -11.03
N SER A 32 -5.89 -3.25 -10.06
CA SER A 32 -5.27 -3.21 -8.72
C SER A 32 -4.72 -4.58 -8.37
N ARG A 33 -3.57 -4.62 -7.68
CA ARG A 33 -2.95 -5.87 -7.20
C ARG A 33 -2.06 -5.62 -6.01
N ILE A 34 -1.83 -6.66 -5.20
CA ILE A 34 -0.83 -6.63 -4.14
C ILE A 34 0.55 -6.97 -4.72
N ILE A 35 1.55 -6.15 -4.41
CA ILE A 35 2.94 -6.34 -4.81
C ILE A 35 3.86 -6.29 -3.59
N ASN A 36 5.06 -6.83 -3.77
CA ASN A 36 6.16 -6.66 -2.83
C ASN A 36 7.17 -5.65 -3.38
N VAL A 37 7.50 -4.63 -2.57
CA VAL A 37 8.58 -3.68 -2.80
C VAL A 37 9.86 -4.32 -2.29
N MET A 38 10.71 -4.74 -3.24
CA MET A 38 11.95 -5.44 -2.93
C MET A 38 12.92 -4.50 -2.21
N ILE A 39 13.29 -3.41 -2.90
CA ILE A 39 14.28 -2.44 -2.43
C ILE A 39 13.65 -1.04 -2.50
N ALA A 40 13.90 -0.24 -1.47
CA ALA A 40 13.57 1.17 -1.44
C ALA A 40 14.83 1.89 -0.96
N ALA A 41 15.48 2.60 -1.87
CA ALA A 41 16.78 3.24 -1.72
C ALA A 41 16.67 4.74 -2.03
N GLU A 42 17.74 5.51 -1.87
CA GLU A 42 17.66 6.98 -2.03
C GLU A 42 17.38 7.41 -3.47
N GLU A 43 17.75 6.55 -4.42
CA GLU A 43 17.54 6.68 -5.85
C GLU A 43 16.12 6.27 -6.30
N GLY A 44 15.37 5.54 -5.46
CA GLY A 44 13.99 5.16 -5.76
C GLY A 44 13.56 3.79 -5.23
N MET A 45 12.45 3.30 -5.77
CA MET A 45 11.86 2.00 -5.41
C MET A 45 12.05 0.98 -6.53
N TYR A 46 12.45 -0.23 -6.14
CA TYR A 46 12.62 -1.37 -7.03
C TYR A 46 11.53 -2.40 -6.73
N ILE A 47 10.70 -2.65 -7.74
CA ILE A 47 9.67 -3.67 -7.74
C ILE A 47 10.02 -4.71 -8.80
N VAL A 48 9.59 -5.96 -8.59
CA VAL A 48 9.84 -7.05 -9.54
C VAL A 48 8.52 -7.59 -10.06
N THR A 49 8.39 -7.69 -11.38
CA THR A 49 7.29 -8.37 -12.06
C THR A 49 7.81 -9.14 -13.27
N SER A 50 7.18 -10.28 -13.57
CA SER A 50 7.52 -11.09 -14.74
C SER A 50 7.07 -10.41 -16.03
N LYS A 51 7.87 -10.52 -17.10
CA LYS A 51 7.57 -9.89 -18.40
C LYS A 51 6.23 -10.32 -19.02
N GLY A 52 5.80 -11.56 -18.79
CA GLY A 52 4.53 -12.09 -19.32
C GLY A 52 3.27 -11.69 -18.52
N LYS A 53 3.38 -10.82 -17.51
CA LYS A 53 2.21 -10.35 -16.75
C LYS A 53 1.68 -9.05 -17.36
N PRO A 54 0.35 -8.84 -17.42
CA PRO A 54 -0.23 -7.57 -17.85
C PRO A 54 0.32 -6.36 -17.09
N PHE A 55 0.70 -6.56 -15.82
CA PHE A 55 1.33 -5.51 -15.02
C PHE A 55 2.66 -5.03 -15.59
N TYR A 56 3.49 -5.92 -16.16
CA TYR A 56 4.74 -5.50 -16.81
C TYR A 56 4.46 -4.63 -18.03
N GLU A 57 3.57 -5.07 -18.92
CA GLU A 57 3.20 -4.32 -20.12
C GLU A 57 2.61 -2.95 -19.77
N GLN A 58 1.72 -2.89 -18.78
CA GLN A 58 1.14 -1.63 -18.30
C GLN A 58 2.21 -0.65 -17.81
N LEU A 59 3.19 -1.12 -17.04
CA LEU A 59 4.31 -0.30 -16.57
C LEU A 59 5.21 0.17 -17.71
N MET A 60 5.53 -0.72 -18.66
CA MET A 60 6.39 -0.37 -19.80
C MET A 60 5.72 0.61 -20.76
N ASN A 61 4.39 0.52 -20.92
CA ASN A 61 3.64 1.36 -21.86
C ASN A 61 3.36 2.76 -21.29
N THR A 62 3.02 2.84 -20.00
CA THR A 62 2.59 4.11 -19.38
C THR A 62 3.71 4.78 -18.59
N GLY A 63 4.61 4.01 -17.99
CA GLY A 63 5.56 4.51 -16.99
C GLY A 63 4.90 4.92 -15.67
N GLU A 64 3.59 4.69 -15.51
CA GLU A 64 2.80 5.19 -14.39
C GLU A 64 2.31 4.08 -13.47
N ILE A 65 2.33 4.37 -12.17
CA ILE A 65 1.87 3.47 -11.12
C ILE A 65 1.41 4.29 -9.92
N ALA A 66 0.26 3.92 -9.35
CA ALA A 66 -0.17 4.40 -8.05
C ALA A 66 0.12 3.34 -7.00
N LEU A 67 0.86 3.71 -5.95
CA LEU A 67 1.17 2.84 -4.83
C LEU A 67 0.46 3.31 -3.58
N SER A 68 -0.22 2.39 -2.91
CA SER A 68 -0.82 2.61 -1.61
C SER A 68 -0.37 1.52 -0.64
N ALA A 69 -0.02 1.93 0.57
CA ALA A 69 0.33 1.02 1.64
C ALA A 69 -0.19 1.62 2.94
N CYS A 70 -0.69 0.77 3.84
CA CYS A 70 -1.00 1.18 5.19
C CYS A 70 0.27 0.99 6.03
N PRO A 71 0.97 2.06 6.42
CA PRO A 71 2.21 1.93 7.18
C PRO A 71 2.00 1.66 8.65
N GLN A 72 0.76 1.76 9.08
CA GLN A 72 0.44 1.63 10.47
C GLN A 72 0.31 0.17 10.74
N LYS A 73 1.33 -0.37 11.39
CA LYS A 73 1.26 -1.62 12.15
C LYS A 73 0.27 -1.49 13.33
N CYS A 74 -0.84 -0.78 13.13
CA CYS A 74 -1.85 -0.53 14.13
C CYS A 74 -2.71 -1.77 14.33
N ILE A 75 -2.82 -2.68 13.35
CA ILE A 75 -3.49 -3.97 13.56
C ILE A 75 -2.47 -4.96 14.12
N ALA A 76 -2.70 -5.40 15.35
CA ALA A 76 -1.89 -6.38 16.05
C ALA A 76 -2.72 -7.64 16.36
N GLN A 77 -2.05 -8.79 16.37
CA GLN A 77 -2.66 -10.08 16.71
C GLN A 77 -3.14 -10.09 18.17
N GLY A 78 -4.30 -10.70 18.43
CA GLY A 78 -4.88 -10.86 19.76
C GLY A 78 -6.22 -11.62 19.71
N GLU A 79 -6.84 -11.82 20.86
CA GLU A 79 -8.19 -12.39 20.98
C GLU A 79 -9.15 -11.39 21.64
N PRO A 80 -9.92 -10.63 20.85
CA PRO A 80 -9.85 -10.48 19.37
C PRO A 80 -8.63 -9.64 18.93
N TRP A 81 -8.38 -9.60 17.60
CA TRP A 81 -7.39 -8.72 16.99
C TRP A 81 -7.61 -7.26 17.42
N ARG A 82 -6.51 -6.53 17.63
CA ARG A 82 -6.56 -5.20 18.25
C ARG A 82 -6.03 -4.13 17.30
N ILE A 83 -6.69 -2.97 17.32
CA ILE A 83 -6.17 -1.75 16.71
C ILE A 83 -5.45 -0.98 17.82
N ASP A 84 -4.13 -0.88 17.74
CA ASP A 84 -3.29 -0.10 18.63
C ASP A 84 -3.57 1.40 18.41
N PRO A 85 -4.20 2.09 19.38
CA PRO A 85 -4.48 3.52 19.29
C PRO A 85 -3.20 4.36 19.29
N ALA A 86 -2.11 3.83 19.87
CA ALA A 86 -0.73 4.29 19.78
C ALA A 86 -0.32 4.67 18.35
N HIS A 87 -0.65 3.75 17.45
CA HIS A 87 -0.29 3.85 16.06
C HIS A 87 -1.44 4.46 15.26
N CYS A 88 -2.70 4.13 15.51
CA CYS A 88 -3.87 4.50 14.68
C CYS A 88 -4.05 6.00 14.37
N LEU A 89 -4.17 6.35 13.07
CA LEU A 89 -4.50 7.71 12.58
C LEU A 89 -5.95 8.16 12.85
N GLN A 90 -6.80 7.31 13.44
CA GLN A 90 -8.21 7.60 13.73
C GLN A 90 -9.06 8.01 12.51
N CYS A 91 -8.66 7.61 11.29
CA CYS A 91 -9.34 8.03 10.05
C CYS A 91 -10.68 7.32 9.77
N GLY A 92 -11.06 6.30 10.53
CA GLY A 92 -12.35 5.60 10.37
C GLY A 92 -12.47 4.63 9.18
N ALA A 93 -11.59 4.71 8.19
CA ALA A 93 -11.71 3.96 6.93
C ALA A 93 -11.88 2.45 7.10
N CYS A 94 -11.13 1.82 8.00
CA CYS A 94 -11.22 0.36 8.26
C CYS A 94 -12.58 -0.06 8.82
N ARG A 95 -13.26 0.82 9.56
CA ARG A 95 -14.61 0.56 10.08
C ARG A 95 -15.66 0.74 8.99
N GLU A 96 -15.54 1.80 8.20
CA GLU A 96 -16.51 2.13 7.14
C GLU A 96 -16.53 1.09 6.02
N VAL A 97 -15.36 0.58 5.63
CA VAL A 97 -15.24 -0.37 4.51
C VAL A 97 -15.52 -1.82 4.91
N CYS A 98 -15.60 -2.15 6.20
CA CYS A 98 -15.65 -3.55 6.62
C CYS A 98 -17.04 -4.16 6.35
N PRO A 99 -17.19 -5.09 5.39
CA PRO A 99 -18.49 -5.66 5.05
C PRO A 99 -19.04 -6.59 6.13
N ALA A 100 -18.17 -7.11 6.99
CA ALA A 100 -18.53 -7.99 8.11
C ALA A 100 -18.81 -7.21 9.41
N GLY A 101 -18.63 -5.88 9.43
CA GLY A 101 -18.78 -5.08 10.64
C GLY A 101 -17.79 -5.46 11.76
N ALA A 102 -16.62 -6.00 11.41
CA ALA A 102 -15.69 -6.59 12.38
C ALA A 102 -14.98 -5.56 13.28
N VAL A 103 -14.96 -4.28 12.91
CA VAL A 103 -14.27 -3.22 13.64
C VAL A 103 -15.23 -2.54 14.62
N ARG A 104 -15.08 -2.86 15.91
CA ARG A 104 -15.87 -2.27 17.02
C ARG A 104 -14.99 -1.48 17.99
N LYS A 105 -15.50 -0.34 18.48
CA LYS A 105 -14.89 0.37 19.61
C LYS A 105 -15.09 -0.48 20.88
N LEU A 106 -14.00 -0.75 21.59
CA LEU A 106 -14.05 -1.51 22.85
C LEU A 106 -14.29 -0.61 24.07
N HIS A 107 -14.04 0.70 23.95
CA HIS A 107 -14.20 1.67 25.03
C HIS A 107 -14.86 2.96 24.52
N ALA A 108 -15.72 3.55 25.36
CA ALA A 108 -16.46 4.79 25.12
C ALA A 108 -15.69 5.99 25.69
#